data_AF-A0A6A6R3B7-F1
#
_entry.id   AF-A0A6A6R3B7-F1
#
_cell.length_a   1.000
_cell.length_b   1.000
_cell.length_c   1.000
_cell.angle_alpha   90.00
_cell.angle_beta   90.00
_cell.angle_gamma   90.00
#
_symmetry.space_group_name_H-M   'P 1'
#
loop_
_entity.id
_entity.type
_entity.pdbx_description
1 polymer ?
#
loop_
_entity_poly.entity_id
_entity_poly.type
_entity_poly.pdbx_seq_one_letter_code
_entity_poly.pdbx_strand_id
1 'polypeptide(L)'
;TRFVTRRSNRKGNTGRPYFKCLSCDRFLCFADRRGNDPSNPLCFCGASIKRQISGPEKDVARGVHFVCRLGECAFYRICVDANHQQCIVANGLL
;
A
#
# COMPACT_ATOMS: atom_id res chain seq x y z
N THR A 1 -14.26 13.37 -2.36
CA THR A 1 -13.56 14.19 -3.38
C THR A 1 -12.20 13.60 -3.72
N ARG A 2 -11.77 13.72 -4.98
CA ARG A 2 -10.46 13.23 -5.46
C ARG A 2 -9.40 14.32 -5.34
N PHE A 3 -8.25 13.97 -4.82
CA PHE A 3 -7.09 14.84 -4.64
C PHE A 3 -5.82 14.16 -5.15
N VAL A 4 -4.73 14.91 -5.24
CA VAL A 4 -3.39 14.40 -5.57
C VAL A 4 -2.44 14.80 -4.45
N THR A 5 -1.60 13.87 -4.00
CA THR A 5 -0.59 14.15 -2.99
C THR A 5 0.43 15.17 -3.48
N ARG A 6 0.88 16.04 -2.58
CA ARG A 6 1.84 17.12 -2.90
C ARG A 6 3.21 16.56 -3.27
N ARG A 7 3.98 17.34 -4.05
CA ARG A 7 5.37 17.04 -4.43
C ARG A 7 6.29 16.82 -3.23
N SER A 8 6.03 17.51 -2.13
CA SER A 8 6.79 17.43 -0.88
C SER A 8 6.39 16.26 0.03
N ASN A 9 5.58 15.30 -0.44
CA ASN A 9 5.16 14.15 0.37
C ASN A 9 6.35 13.23 0.67
N ARG A 10 6.96 13.39 1.85
CA ARG A 10 8.10 12.60 2.33
C ARG A 10 7.76 11.13 2.63
N LYS A 11 6.47 10.75 2.57
CA LYS A 11 6.03 9.35 2.79
C LYS A 11 6.18 8.49 1.53
N GLY A 12 6.73 9.00 0.42
CA GLY A 12 6.93 8.22 -0.80
C GLY A 12 5.63 7.99 -1.60
N ASN A 13 4.63 8.83 -1.36
CA ASN A 13 3.35 8.79 -2.05
C ASN A 13 3.17 9.96 -3.03
N THR A 14 4.20 10.76 -3.28
CA THR A 14 4.17 11.92 -4.18
C THR A 14 3.48 11.63 -5.51
N GLY A 15 2.58 12.53 -5.93
CA GLY A 15 1.86 12.44 -7.20
C GLY A 15 0.72 11.41 -7.21
N ARG A 16 0.58 10.59 -6.17
CA ARG A 16 -0.50 9.60 -6.10
C ARG A 16 -1.87 10.26 -5.88
N PRO A 17 -2.88 9.92 -6.67
CA PRO A 17 -4.25 10.36 -6.44
C PRO A 17 -4.89 9.59 -5.28
N TYR A 18 -5.76 10.25 -4.52
CA TYR A 18 -6.49 9.66 -3.41
C TYR A 18 -7.89 10.24 -3.26
N PHE A 19 -8.78 9.47 -2.63
CA PHE A 19 -10.09 9.94 -2.19
C PHE A 19 -10.03 10.37 -0.72
N LYS A 20 -10.63 11.52 -0.45
CA LYS A 20 -10.82 12.08 0.89
C LYS A 20 -12.29 12.45 1.06
N CYS A 21 -12.85 12.13 2.22
CA CYS A 21 -14.14 12.66 2.63
C CYS A 21 -13.96 14.12 3.04
N LEU A 22 -14.73 15.04 2.45
CA LEU A 22 -14.62 16.48 2.75
C LEU A 22 -15.23 16.82 4.12
N SER A 23 -16.39 16.25 4.45
CA SER A 23 -17.07 16.53 5.72
C SER A 23 -16.30 15.98 6.92
N CYS A 24 -15.70 14.78 6.79
CA CYS A 24 -14.95 14.16 7.88
C CYS A 24 -13.46 14.54 7.90
N ASP A 25 -12.96 15.19 6.85
CA ASP A 25 -11.54 15.44 6.60
C ASP A 25 -10.65 14.17 6.63
N ARG A 26 -11.20 12.99 6.35
CA ARG A 26 -10.49 11.69 6.42
C ARG A 26 -10.10 11.15 5.05
N PHE A 27 -8.88 10.62 4.98
CA PHE A 27 -8.41 9.80 3.86
C PHE A 27 -9.26 8.53 3.77
N LEU A 28 -9.65 8.14 2.55
CA LEU A 28 -10.40 6.91 2.29
C LEU A 28 -9.47 5.85 1.69
N CYS A 29 -8.98 6.10 0.47
CA CYS A 29 -8.07 5.20 -0.22
C CYS A 29 -7.30 5.92 -1.33
N PHE A 30 -6.19 5.32 -1.76
CA PHE A 30 -5.53 5.72 -3.01
C PHE A 30 -6.38 5.30 -4.20
N ALA A 31 -6.41 6.16 -5.20
CA ALA A 31 -7.28 6.06 -6.35
C ALA A 31 -6.51 5.73 -7.65
N ASP A 32 -5.32 5.17 -7.49
CA ASP A 32 -4.49 4.58 -8.53
C ASP A 32 -4.47 3.05 -8.42
N ARG A 33 -3.85 2.38 -9.40
CA ARG A 33 -3.73 0.92 -9.42
C ARG A 33 -2.44 0.41 -8.78
N ARG A 34 -1.67 1.24 -8.09
CA ARG A 34 -0.36 0.83 -7.55
C ARG A 34 -0.52 -0.31 -6.54
N GLY A 35 0.23 -1.38 -6.76
CA GLY A 35 0.20 -2.60 -5.94
C GLY A 35 -1.03 -3.49 -6.19
N ASN A 36 -1.97 -3.05 -7.02
CA ASN A 36 -3.12 -3.84 -7.46
C ASN A 36 -2.75 -4.55 -8.76
N ASP A 37 -2.29 -5.79 -8.67
CA ASP A 37 -2.11 -6.65 -9.82
C ASP A 37 -3.20 -7.73 -9.80
N PRO A 38 -4.01 -7.89 -10.86
CA PRO A 38 -5.02 -8.94 -10.92
C PRO A 38 -4.43 -10.36 -10.95
N SER A 39 -3.15 -10.52 -11.33
CA SER A 39 -2.44 -11.80 -11.30
C SER A 39 -1.92 -12.18 -9.92
N ASN A 40 -2.02 -11.27 -8.94
CA ASN A 40 -1.64 -11.57 -7.57
C ASN A 40 -2.49 -12.73 -7.00
N PRO A 41 -1.90 -13.56 -6.12
CA PRO A 41 -2.64 -14.60 -5.42
C PRO A 41 -3.90 -14.09 -4.71
N LEU A 42 -4.84 -15.00 -4.45
CA LEU A 42 -6.08 -14.65 -3.78
C LEU A 42 -5.88 -14.55 -2.25
N CYS A 43 -6.62 -13.63 -1.64
CA CYS A 43 -6.75 -13.52 -0.19
C CYS A 43 -7.90 -14.41 0.33
N PHE A 44 -8.21 -14.31 1.63
CA PHE A 44 -9.24 -15.14 2.27
C PHE A 44 -10.67 -14.95 1.72
N CYS A 45 -10.98 -13.79 1.13
CA CYS A 45 -12.27 -13.55 0.49
C CYS A 45 -12.29 -13.83 -1.02
N GLY A 46 -11.24 -14.46 -1.56
CA GLY A 46 -11.15 -14.77 -2.99
C GLY A 46 -10.80 -13.58 -3.90
N ALA A 47 -10.68 -12.36 -3.36
CA ALA A 47 -10.15 -11.22 -4.10
C ALA A 47 -8.61 -11.30 -4.20
N SER A 48 -8.01 -10.68 -5.23
CA SER A 48 -6.55 -10.59 -5.33
C SER A 48 -5.93 -9.83 -4.14
N ILE A 49 -4.71 -10.21 -3.75
CA ILE A 49 -3.94 -9.45 -2.76
C ILE A 49 -3.37 -8.17 -3.38
N LYS A 50 -3.12 -7.17 -2.54
CA LYS A 50 -2.51 -5.89 -2.91
C LYS A 50 -1.18 -5.73 -2.20
N ARG A 51 -0.15 -5.38 -2.96
CA ARG A 51 1.16 -4.99 -2.40
C ARG A 51 1.10 -3.58 -1.80
N GLN A 52 1.57 -3.44 -0.57
CA GLN A 52 1.71 -2.19 0.15
C GLN A 52 3.13 -2.03 0.71
N ILE A 53 3.46 -0.79 1.09
CA ILE A 53 4.77 -0.41 1.63
C ILE A 53 4.51 0.34 2.92
N SER A 54 5.14 -0.12 4.00
CA SER A 54 5.04 0.50 5.31
C SER A 54 5.60 1.93 5.31
N GLY A 55 5.02 2.77 6.17
CA GLY A 55 5.54 4.11 6.42
C GLY A 55 6.97 4.07 6.95
N PRO A 56 7.76 5.15 6.78
CA PRO A 56 9.12 5.24 7.31
C PRO A 56 9.19 5.19 8.85
N GLU A 57 8.07 5.41 9.54
CA GLU A 57 7.95 5.40 10.99
C GLU A 57 7.61 4.03 11.61
N LYS A 58 7.47 2.98 10.80
CA LYS A 58 7.16 1.62 11.28
C LYS A 58 8.44 0.87 11.68
N ASP A 59 8.29 -0.13 12.55
CA ASP A 59 9.39 -0.98 13.03
C ASP A 59 10.27 -1.50 11.88
N VAL A 60 9.64 -1.98 10.81
CA VAL A 60 10.29 -2.22 9.52
C VAL A 60 9.94 -1.10 8.55
N ALA A 61 10.75 -0.05 8.57
CA ALA A 61 10.59 1.09 7.67
C ALA A 61 10.65 0.64 6.21
N ARG A 62 9.68 1.09 5.39
CA ARG A 62 9.56 0.71 3.96
C ARG A 62 9.40 -0.79 3.70
N GLY A 63 9.00 -1.57 4.71
CA GLY A 63 8.72 -3.00 4.57
C GLY A 63 7.56 -3.27 3.61
N VAL A 64 7.79 -4.20 2.68
CA VAL A 64 6.79 -4.68 1.72
C VAL A 64 5.89 -5.71 2.39
N HIS A 65 4.59 -5.56 2.21
CA HIS A 65 3.58 -6.48 2.72
C HIS A 65 2.39 -6.57 1.77
N PHE A 66 1.56 -7.58 1.97
CA PHE A 66 0.39 -7.89 1.16
C PHE A 66 -0.86 -7.90 2.02
N VAL A 67 -1.92 -7.29 1.51
CA VAL A 67 -3.23 -7.20 2.17
C VAL A 67 -4.35 -7.57 1.21
N CYS A 68 -5.57 -7.77 1.72
CA CYS A 68 -6.76 -7.83 0.86
C CYS A 68 -6.90 -6.54 0.04
N ARG A 69 -7.02 -6.64 -1.30
CA ARG A 69 -7.19 -5.48 -2.17
C ARG A 69 -8.46 -4.67 -1.85
N LEU A 70 -9.53 -5.37 -1.48
CA LEU A 70 -10.83 -4.76 -1.19
C LEU A 70 -10.95 -4.27 0.26
N GLY A 71 -10.06 -4.72 1.15
CA GLY A 71 -10.16 -4.41 2.59
C GLY A 71 -11.30 -5.15 3.31
N GLU A 72 -11.86 -6.19 2.70
CA GLU A 72 -13.03 -6.92 3.22
C GLU A 72 -12.67 -8.08 4.15
N CYS A 73 -11.42 -8.53 4.14
CA CYS A 73 -10.94 -9.58 5.05
C CYS A 73 -9.61 -9.21 5.70
N ALA A 74 -9.29 -9.91 6.79
CA ALA A 74 -8.09 -9.70 7.59
C ALA A 74 -6.80 -10.32 7.00
N PHE A 75 -6.75 -10.60 5.69
CA PHE A 75 -5.54 -11.14 5.08
C PHE A 75 -4.37 -10.17 5.23
N TYR A 76 -3.26 -10.67 5.78
CA TYR A 76 -2.00 -9.96 5.90
C TYR A 76 -0.82 -10.93 5.78
N ARG A 77 0.19 -10.59 4.96
CA ARG A 77 1.48 -11.29 4.90
C ARG A 77 2.62 -10.33 4.61
N ILE A 78 3.76 -10.51 5.28
CA ILE A 78 4.99 -9.81 4.91
C ILE A 78 5.62 -10.45 3.66
N CYS A 79 6.27 -9.64 2.83
CA CYS A 79 7.14 -10.15 1.77
C CYS A 79 8.51 -10.43 2.39
N VAL A 80 9.03 -11.65 2.23
CA VAL A 80 10.33 -12.04 2.78
C VAL A 80 11.29 -12.47 1.69
N ASP A 81 12.59 -12.28 1.93
CA ASP A 81 13.67 -12.76 1.07
C ASP A 81 14.09 -14.21 1.42
N ALA A 82 15.17 -14.69 0.80
CA ALA A 82 15.71 -16.04 1.02
C ALA A 82 16.22 -16.27 2.47
N ASN A 83 16.49 -15.20 3.22
CA ASN A 83 16.94 -15.25 4.61
C ASN A 83 15.77 -15.04 5.59
N HIS A 84 14.52 -15.08 5.11
CA HIS A 84 13.31 -14.78 5.88
C HIS A 84 13.27 -13.35 6.46
N GLN A 85 14.04 -12.41 5.90
CA GLN A 85 13.97 -11.00 6.29
C GLN A 85 12.92 -10.28 5.46
N GLN A 86 12.19 -9.34 6.07
CA GLN A 86 11.17 -8.59 5.34
C GLN A 86 11.82 -7.75 4.24
N CYS A 87 11.36 -7.94 3.01
CA CYS A 87 11.79 -7.15 1.86
C CYS A 87 11.49 -5.67 2.11
N ILE A 88 12.49 -4.81 1.89
CA ILE A 88 12.37 -3.35 1.95
C ILE A 88 12.51 -2.77 0.54
N VAL A 89 11.76 -1.71 0.23
CA VAL A 89 11.96 -0.99 -1.03
C VAL A 89 13.20 -0.11 -0.89
N ALA A 90 14.28 -0.44 -1.60
CA ALA A 90 15.45 0.43 -1.72
C ALA A 90 15.05 1.76 -2.37
N ASN A 91 15.65 2.87 -1.91
CA ASN A 91 15.36 4.22 -2.38
C ASN A 91 15.46 4.28 -3.92
N GLY A 92 14.33 4.49 -4.61
CA GLY A 92 14.32 4.91 -6.03
C GLY A 92 13.42 4.15 -7.00
N LEU A 93 12.84 3.00 -6.64
CA LEU A 93 11.94 2.28 -7.55
C LEU A 93 10.57 2.05 -6.90
N LEU A 94 9.56 2.69 -7.48
CA LEU A 94 8.24 2.84 -6.91
C LEU A 94 7.20 2.92 -8.02
#